data_AF-A0A528CHF9-F1
#
_entry.id   AF-A0A528CHF9-F1
#
_cell.length_a   1.000
_cell.length_b   1.000
_cell.length_c   1.000
_cell.angle_alpha   90.00
_cell.angle_beta   90.00
_cell.angle_gamma   90.00
#
_symmetry.space_group_name_H-M   'P 1'
#
loop_
_entity.id
_entity.type
_entity.pdbx_description
1 polymer ?
#
loop_
_entity_poly.entity_id
_entity_poly.type
_entity_poly.pdbx_seq_one_letter_code
_entity_poly.pdbx_strand_id
1 'polypeptide(L)' 'DVPFQSRYRLETSHDDIERRTNQIVDAGVIPLSVGGDHSISHPILKAVGKKAPVGMIHIDAHCDTSGLFDMTKFH' A
#
# COMPACT_ATOMS: atom_id res chain seq x y z
N ASP A 1 -2.64 -14.03 2.50
CA ASP A 1 -3.58 -13.29 1.64
C ASP A 1 -4.25 -12.16 2.42
N VAL A 2 -4.75 -11.13 1.73
CA VAL A 2 -5.45 -9.97 2.31
C VAL A 2 -6.97 -10.15 2.12
N PRO A 3 -7.76 -10.32 3.20
CA PRO A 3 -9.21 -10.38 3.07
C PRO A 3 -9.79 -8.97 2.88
N PHE A 4 -10.32 -8.71 1.69
CA PHE A 4 -10.93 -7.43 1.36
C PHE A 4 -12.40 -7.34 1.77
N GLN A 5 -12.76 -6.26 2.46
CA GLN A 5 -14.15 -5.97 2.85
C GLN A 5 -14.99 -5.49 1.66
N SER A 6 -14.35 -4.87 0.66
CA SER A 6 -15.00 -4.42 -0.57
C SER A 6 -14.11 -4.73 -1.77
N ARG A 7 -14.74 -5.06 -2.91
CA ARG A 7 -14.05 -5.21 -4.20
C ARG A 7 -14.02 -3.92 -5.01
N TYR A 8 -14.84 -2.94 -4.64
CA TYR A 8 -15.13 -1.75 -5.47
C TYR A 8 -14.92 -0.44 -4.72
N ARG A 9 -14.33 -0.48 -3.53
CA ARG A 9 -14.02 0.71 -2.73
C ARG A 9 -12.54 0.71 -2.40
N LEU A 10 -11.78 1.50 -3.15
CA LEU A 10 -10.33 1.51 -3.10
C LEU A 10 -9.80 1.94 -1.74
N GLU A 11 -10.44 2.91 -1.09
CA GLU A 11 -10.07 3.37 0.25
C GLU A 11 -10.16 2.23 1.27
N THR A 12 -11.24 1.46 1.21
CA THR A 12 -11.43 0.29 2.10
C THR A 12 -10.39 -0.79 1.82
N SER A 13 -10.07 -1.02 0.54
CA SER A 13 -9.00 -1.95 0.16
C SER A 13 -7.63 -1.50 0.68
N HIS A 14 -7.34 -0.20 0.64
CA HIS A 14 -6.11 0.35 1.20
C HIS A 14 -6.03 0.15 2.72
N ASP A 15 -7.12 0.39 3.44
CA ASP A 15 -7.19 0.13 4.89
C ASP A 15 -6.96 -1.35 5.22
N ASP A 16 -7.51 -2.27 4.39
CA ASP A 16 -7.33 -3.71 4.54
C ASP A 16 -5.87 -4.15 4.31
N ILE A 17 -5.21 -3.62 3.28
CA ILE A 17 -3.80 -3.89 2.97
C ILE A 17 -2.90 -3.34 4.08
N GLU A 18 -3.13 -2.10 4.53
CA GLU A 18 -2.34 -1.48 5.59
C GLU A 18 -2.49 -2.29 6.89
N ARG A 19 -3.72 -2.67 7.26
CA ARG A 19 -3.98 -3.48 8.46
C ARG A 19 -3.28 -4.83 8.40
N ARG A 20 -3.35 -5.52 7.26
CA ARG A 20 -2.70 -6.83 7.10
C ARG A 20 -1.17 -6.71 7.13
N THR A 21 -0.62 -5.67 6.51
CA THR A 21 0.82 -5.42 6.49
C THR A 21 1.34 -5.08 7.89
N ASN A 22 0.61 -4.28 8.67
CA ASN A 22 0.96 -4.00 10.08
C ASN A 22 1.10 -5.30 10.89
N GLN A 23 0.19 -6.27 10.75
CA GLN A 23 0.29 -7.54 11.46
C GLN A 23 1.58 -8.31 11.16
N ILE A 24 2.08 -8.24 9.93
CA ILE A 24 3.32 -8.90 9.51
C ILE A 24 4.54 -8.16 10.08
N VAL A 25 4.58 -6.83 9.90
CA VAL A 25 5.72 -6.01 10.32
C VAL A 25 5.81 -5.93 11.85
N ASP A 26 4.68 -5.85 12.57
CA ASP A 26 4.66 -5.85 14.04
C ASP A 26 5.07 -7.22 14.64
N ALA A 27 4.97 -8.30 13.86
CA ALA A 27 5.55 -9.60 14.23
C ALA A 27 7.07 -9.69 13.97
N GLY A 28 7.72 -8.62 13.50
CA GLY A 28 9.14 -8.60 13.16
C GLY A 28 9.49 -9.34 11.85
N VAL A 29 8.48 -9.63 11.02
CA VAL A 29 8.65 -10.35 9.76
C VAL A 29 8.80 -9.36 8.60
N ILE A 30 9.70 -9.67 7.66
CA ILE A 30 9.86 -8.90 6.43
C ILE A 30 8.69 -9.24 5.49
N PRO A 31 7.82 -8.28 5.12
CA PRO A 31 6.70 -8.55 4.23
C PRO A 31 7.18 -8.73 2.78
N LEU A 32 6.65 -9.74 2.10
CA LEU A 32 6.67 -9.89 0.65
C LEU A 32 5.24 -9.78 0.15
N SER A 33 4.99 -8.85 -0.76
CA SER A 33 3.68 -8.66 -1.38
C SER A 33 3.77 -8.98 -2.87
N VAL A 34 2.76 -9.67 -3.38
CA VAL A 34 2.54 -9.89 -4.82
C VAL A 34 1.21 -9.24 -5.15
N GLY A 35 1.24 -8.25 -6.03
CA GLY A 35 0.19 -7.24 -6.15
C GLY A 35 -0.64 -7.26 -7.43
N GLY A 36 -1.63 -6.37 -7.44
CA GLY A 36 -2.33 -5.83 -8.62
C GLY A 36 -1.65 -4.55 -9.13
N ASP A 37 -2.39 -3.48 -9.40
CA ASP A 37 -1.81 -2.19 -9.84
C ASP A 37 -0.99 -1.48 -8.74
N HIS A 38 -0.35 -0.37 -9.11
CA HIS A 38 0.63 0.29 -8.24
C HIS A 38 0.05 1.04 -7.03
N SER A 39 -1.28 1.19 -6.95
CA SER A 39 -1.93 1.86 -5.81
C SER A 39 -1.66 1.16 -4.47
N ILE A 40 -1.43 -0.16 -4.49
CA ILE A 40 -1.19 -0.96 -3.28
C ILE A 40 0.12 -0.60 -2.55
N SER A 41 1.07 0.04 -3.24
CA SER A 41 2.36 0.43 -2.66
C SER A 41 2.16 1.43 -1.52
N HIS A 42 1.17 2.33 -1.63
CA HIS A 42 0.89 3.34 -0.62
C HIS A 42 0.55 2.76 0.77
N PRO A 43 -0.48 1.90 0.94
CA PRO A 43 -0.82 1.31 2.23
C PRO A 43 0.28 0.38 2.77
N ILE A 44 1.06 -0.29 1.92
CA ILE A 44 2.21 -1.12 2.34
C ILE A 44 3.29 -0.25 2.98
N LEU A 45 3.67 0.85 2.32
CA LEU A 45 4.71 1.75 2.83
C LEU A 45 4.28 2.47 4.09
N LYS A 46 3.00 2.81 4.24
CA LYS A 46 2.47 3.37 5.50
C LYS A 46 2.71 2.41 6.67
N ALA A 47 2.54 1.11 6.47
CA ALA A 47 2.80 0.12 7.52
C ALA A 47 4.32 -0.07 7.78
N VAL A 48 5.13 -0.20 6.74
CA VAL A 48 6.58 -0.41 6.87
C VAL A 48 7.30 0.81 7.46
N GLY A 49 6.94 2.01 7.01
CA GLY A 49 7.52 3.28 7.46
C GLY A 49 6.90 3.85 8.75
N LYS A 50 6.03 3.10 9.43
CA LYS A 50 5.28 3.55 10.61
C LYS A 50 6.17 4.02 11.76
N LYS A 51 7.34 3.41 11.94
CA LYS A 51 8.24 3.64 13.10
C LYS A 51 9.44 4.53 12.78
N ALA A 52 9.85 4.59 11.51
CA ALA A 52 11.00 5.36 11.05
C ALA A 52 10.91 5.63 9.54
N PRO A 53 11.59 6.66 9.02
CA PRO A 53 11.71 6.88 7.58
C PRO A 53 12.28 5.67 6.85
N VAL A 54 11.77 5.42 5.64
CA VAL A 54 12.23 4.33 4.77
C VAL A 54 12.69 4.88 3.43
N GLY A 55 13.71 4.25 2.85
CA GLY A 55 14.09 4.45 1.46
C GLY A 55 13.32 3.50 0.55
N MET A 56 13.09 3.92 -0.69
CA MET A 56 12.45 3.12 -1.73
C MET A 56 13.36 3.04 -2.95
N ILE A 57 13.49 1.83 -3.50
CA ILE A 57 13.99 1.61 -4.85
C ILE A 57 12.77 1.32 -5.72
N HIS A 58 12.34 2.30 -6.51
CA HIS A 58 11.19 2.18 -7.42
C HIS A 58 11.68 1.87 -8.83
N ILE A 59 11.35 0.69 -9.33
CA ILE A 59 11.70 0.26 -10.69
C ILE A 59 10.41 0.26 -11.51
N ASP A 60 10.18 1.35 -12.23
CA ASP A 60 9.01 1.52 -13.09
C ASP A 60 9.36 2.45 -14.27
N ALA A 61 8.59 2.35 -15.34
CA ALA A 61 8.58 3.31 -16.43
C ALA A 61 7.91 4.65 -16.04
N HIS A 62 7.07 4.67 -15.00
CA HIS A 62 6.33 5.84 -14.55
C HIS A 62 6.73 6.25 -13.12
N CYS A 63 6.55 7.54 -12.79
CA CYS A 63 6.98 8.06 -11.49
C CYS A 63 5.97 7.80 -10.36
N ASP A 64 4.69 7.59 -10.67
CA ASP A 64 3.61 7.31 -9.69
C ASP A 64 3.53 8.31 -8.51
N THR A 65 3.73 9.60 -8.82
CA THR A 65 3.72 10.71 -7.84
C THR A 65 2.65 11.76 -8.14
N SER A 66 1.66 11.41 -8.95
CA SER A 66 0.57 12.30 -9.35
C SER A 66 -0.30 12.72 -8.16
N GLY A 67 -0.83 13.94 -8.24
CA GLY A 67 -1.77 14.48 -7.25
C GLY A 67 -3.18 13.91 -7.41
N LEU A 68 -4.18 14.67 -6.94
CA LEU A 68 -5.58 14.34 -7.16
C LEU A 68 -5.88 14.12 -8.66
N PHE A 69 -6.53 13.02 -8.98
CA PHE A 69 -7.00 12.69 -10.33
C PHE A 69 -8.48 12.31 -10.26
N ASP A 70 -9.31 12.92 -11.11
CA ASP A 70 -10.76 12.68 -11.17
C ASP A 70 -11.46 12.69 -9.80
N MET A 71 -11.25 13.78 -9.04
CA MET A 71 -11.80 13.98 -7.68
C MET A 71 -11.40 12.91 -6.65
N THR A 72 -10.44 12.07 -7.00
CA THR A 72 -10.00 10.94 -6.21
C THR A 72 -8.52 11.09 -5.87
N LYS A 73 -8.19 10.78 -4.62
CA LYS A 73 -6.80 10.79 -4.13
C LYS A 73 -6.03 9.53 -4.52
N PHE A 74 -6.74 8.42 -4.73
CA PHE A 74 -6.17 7.11 -4.96
C PHE A 74 -6.56 6.61 -6.36
N HIS A 75 -5.60 6.53 -7.26
CA HIS A 75 -5.83 6.12 -8.65
C HIS A 75 -4.77 5.10 -9.06
#